data_AF-A0AA38UCH7-F1
#
_entry.id   AF-A0AA38UCH7-F1
#
_cell.length_a   1.000
_cell.length_b   1.000
_cell.length_c   1.000
_cell.angle_alpha   90.00
_cell.angle_beta   90.00
_cell.angle_gamma   90.00
#
_symmetry.space_group_name_H-M   'P 1'
#
loop_
_entity.id
_entity.type
_entity.pdbx_description
1 polymer ?
#
loop_
_entity_poly.entity_id
_entity_poly.type
_entity_poly.pdbx_seq_one_letter_code
_entity_poly.pdbx_strand_id
1 'polypeptide(L)'
;MAPGHSRLQDYKNYKWSQKNLEASRRTGYDSKSSRALPSSEFIRITGGPSAYTWQIDMAEALLLGLDCSVIAGTGAGKTMPFVMPLFIEREKCVLVISPLNALEEDQAEHSTLLG
;
A
#
# COMPACT_ATOMS: atom_id res chain seq x y z
N MET A 1 23.64 4.62 5.18
CA MET A 1 23.54 3.55 4.16
C MET A 1 23.90 2.22 4.80
N ALA A 2 22.98 1.25 4.84
CA ALA A 2 23.28 -0.15 5.18
C ALA A 2 22.89 -1.02 3.95
N PRO A 3 23.82 -1.67 3.23
CA PRO A 3 23.57 -2.17 1.87
C PRO A 3 23.00 -3.60 1.77
N GLY A 4 22.57 -4.22 2.86
CA GLY A 4 22.20 -5.65 2.89
C GLY A 4 20.71 -5.99 3.01
N HIS A 5 19.89 -5.07 3.50
CA HIS A 5 18.50 -5.37 3.88
C HIS A 5 17.47 -5.20 2.74
N SER A 6 17.79 -4.45 1.67
CA SER A 6 16.81 -4.18 0.60
C SER A 6 16.60 -5.39 -0.31
N ARG A 7 17.67 -5.99 -0.86
CA ARG A 7 17.53 -6.97 -1.96
C ARG A 7 16.75 -8.23 -1.60
N LEU A 8 16.83 -8.73 -0.37
CA LEU A 8 16.10 -9.93 0.06
C LEU A 8 14.63 -9.64 0.36
N GLN A 9 14.31 -8.45 0.89
CA GLN A 9 12.91 -8.00 1.05
C GLN A 9 12.30 -7.69 -0.32
N ASP A 10 13.03 -6.97 -1.17
CA ASP A 10 12.63 -6.67 -2.55
C ASP A 10 12.39 -7.97 -3.34
N TYR A 11 13.23 -9.00 -3.17
CA TYR A 11 13.08 -10.30 -3.84
C TYR A 11 11.88 -11.12 -3.33
N LYS A 12 11.62 -11.11 -2.02
CA LYS A 12 10.44 -11.78 -1.43
C LYS A 12 9.16 -11.06 -1.86
N ASN A 13 9.14 -9.73 -1.80
CA ASN A 13 8.05 -8.90 -2.28
C ASN A 13 7.80 -9.13 -3.77
N TYR A 14 8.87 -9.26 -4.58
CA TYR A 14 8.77 -9.57 -6.01
C TYR A 14 8.16 -10.93 -6.30
N LYS A 15 8.68 -12.02 -5.71
CA LYS A 15 8.13 -13.38 -5.92
C LYS A 15 6.69 -13.50 -5.46
N TRP A 16 6.37 -12.78 -4.40
CA TRP A 16 5.04 -12.75 -3.81
C TRP A 16 4.07 -11.92 -4.66
N SER A 17 4.50 -10.75 -5.14
CA SER A 17 3.83 -9.96 -6.18
C SER A 17 3.57 -10.79 -7.44
N GLN A 18 4.52 -11.62 -7.89
CA GLN A 18 4.32 -12.50 -9.05
C GLN A 18 3.22 -13.55 -8.84
N LYS A 19 3.17 -14.20 -7.66
CA LYS A 19 2.08 -15.15 -7.31
C LYS A 19 0.71 -14.46 -7.28
N ASN A 20 0.69 -13.24 -6.80
CA ASN A 20 -0.50 -12.41 -6.71
C ASN A 20 -0.97 -11.91 -8.08
N LEU A 21 -0.01 -11.56 -8.95
CA LEU A 21 -0.23 -11.31 -10.38
C LEU A 21 -0.81 -12.54 -11.08
N GLU A 22 -0.34 -13.75 -10.77
CA GLU A 22 -0.91 -14.99 -11.33
C GLU A 22 -2.36 -15.22 -10.89
N ALA A 23 -2.69 -14.95 -9.62
CA ALA A 23 -4.07 -15.00 -9.13
C ALA A 23 -4.96 -13.96 -9.84
N SER A 24 -4.43 -12.76 -10.05
CA SER A 24 -5.10 -11.63 -10.72
C SER A 24 -5.23 -11.80 -12.24
N ARG A 25 -4.31 -12.51 -12.91
CA ARG A 25 -4.42 -12.82 -14.35
C ARG A 25 -5.69 -13.59 -14.73
N ARG A 26 -6.36 -14.24 -13.77
CA ARG A 26 -7.67 -14.88 -13.99
C ARG A 26 -8.80 -13.87 -14.21
N THR A 27 -8.60 -12.57 -13.96
CA THR A 27 -9.62 -11.51 -14.06
C THR A 27 -9.37 -10.50 -15.19
N GLY A 28 -8.32 -10.66 -16.02
CA GLY A 28 -7.98 -9.70 -17.10
C GLY A 28 -7.11 -8.52 -16.67
N TYR A 29 -6.34 -8.69 -15.60
CA TYR A 29 -5.51 -7.68 -14.95
C TYR A 29 -4.34 -7.11 -15.80
N ASP A 30 -4.15 -5.78 -15.72
CA ASP A 30 -3.00 -5.04 -16.25
C ASP A 30 -2.30 -4.24 -15.14
N SER A 31 -1.10 -4.68 -14.74
CA SER A 31 -0.30 -4.04 -13.69
C SER A 31 0.10 -2.60 -14.01
N LYS A 32 0.18 -2.20 -15.29
CA LYS A 32 0.53 -0.81 -15.61
C LYS A 32 -0.64 0.12 -15.32
N SER A 33 -1.83 -0.26 -15.76
CA SER A 33 -3.07 0.46 -15.45
C SER A 33 -3.40 0.45 -13.95
N SER A 34 -3.27 -0.70 -13.29
CA SER A 34 -3.59 -0.87 -11.86
C SER A 34 -2.70 -0.04 -10.92
N ARG A 35 -1.48 0.32 -11.32
CA ARG A 35 -0.55 1.14 -10.51
C ARG A 35 -0.60 2.62 -10.83
N ALA A 36 -1.06 2.97 -12.04
CA ALA A 36 -1.15 4.36 -12.46
C ALA A 36 -2.11 5.15 -11.57
N LEU A 37 -3.30 4.58 -11.31
CA LEU A 37 -4.35 5.22 -10.52
C LEU A 37 -3.96 5.45 -9.05
N PRO A 38 -3.47 4.44 -8.29
CA PRO A 38 -3.00 4.68 -6.91
C PRO A 38 -1.89 5.73 -6.85
N SER A 39 -0.97 5.71 -7.81
CA SER A 39 0.16 6.64 -7.83
C SER A 39 -0.28 8.08 -8.11
N SER A 40 -1.19 8.28 -9.08
CA SER A 40 -1.70 9.61 -9.42
C SER A 40 -2.59 10.19 -8.32
N GLU A 41 -3.47 9.36 -7.75
CA GLU A 41 -4.38 9.79 -6.69
C GLU A 41 -3.62 10.11 -5.40
N PHE A 42 -2.57 9.35 -5.08
CA PHE A 42 -1.70 9.62 -3.94
C PHE A 42 -1.06 11.01 -4.04
N ILE A 43 -0.48 11.36 -5.19
CA ILE A 43 0.13 12.68 -5.40
C ILE A 43 -0.93 13.77 -5.32
N ARG A 44 -2.11 13.55 -5.94
CA ARG A 44 -3.21 14.52 -5.93
C ARG A 44 -3.71 14.82 -4.52
N ILE A 45 -3.80 13.82 -3.65
CA ILE A 45 -4.35 13.94 -2.30
C ILE A 45 -3.31 14.48 -1.33
N THR A 46 -2.07 14.00 -1.41
CA THR A 46 -1.02 14.40 -0.44
C THR A 46 -0.31 15.69 -0.83
N GLY A 47 -0.36 16.10 -2.09
CA GLY A 47 0.44 17.22 -2.62
C GLY A 47 1.96 16.98 -2.53
N GLY A 48 2.38 15.76 -2.19
CA GLY A 48 3.74 15.41 -1.81
C GLY A 48 4.52 14.66 -2.91
N PRO A 49 5.75 14.22 -2.60
CA PRO A 49 6.56 13.38 -3.49
C PRO A 49 5.87 12.04 -3.75
N SER A 50 6.24 11.35 -4.82
CA SER A 50 5.69 10.02 -5.13
C SER A 50 5.89 9.02 -4.00
N ALA A 51 4.90 8.15 -3.80
CA ALA A 51 4.99 7.05 -2.84
C ALA A 51 6.14 6.09 -3.16
N TYR A 52 6.63 5.39 -2.14
CA TYR A 52 7.62 4.33 -2.33
C TYR A 52 7.02 3.17 -3.12
N THR A 53 7.84 2.50 -3.94
CA THR A 53 7.38 1.38 -4.78
C THR A 53 6.68 0.29 -3.96
N TRP A 54 7.21 -0.07 -2.79
CA TRP A 54 6.62 -1.08 -1.91
C TRP A 54 5.25 -0.67 -1.35
N GLN A 55 4.98 0.64 -1.22
CA GLN A 55 3.68 1.13 -0.78
C GLN A 55 2.63 0.92 -1.87
N ILE A 56 3.01 1.19 -3.13
CA ILE A 56 2.17 0.93 -4.30
C ILE A 56 1.96 -0.57 -4.51
N ASP A 57 3.00 -1.41 -4.33
CA ASP A 57 2.89 -2.87 -4.39
C ASP A 57 1.83 -3.41 -3.43
N MET A 58 1.84 -2.91 -2.19
CA MET A 58 0.88 -3.34 -1.19
C MET A 58 -0.53 -2.81 -1.48
N ALA A 59 -0.67 -1.53 -1.82
CA ALA A 59 -1.98 -0.95 -2.16
C ALA A 59 -2.63 -1.67 -3.34
N GLU A 60 -1.84 -2.01 -4.36
CA GLU A 60 -2.29 -2.83 -5.49
C GLU A 60 -2.76 -4.22 -5.04
N ALA A 61 -2.00 -4.92 -4.18
CA ALA A 61 -2.41 -6.20 -3.65
C ALA A 61 -3.77 -6.12 -2.91
N LEU A 62 -3.98 -5.06 -2.11
CA LEU A 62 -5.24 -4.82 -1.40
C LEU A 62 -6.41 -4.55 -2.37
N LEU A 63 -6.21 -3.74 -3.42
CA LEU A 63 -7.23 -3.47 -4.44
C LEU A 63 -7.66 -4.74 -5.18
N LEU A 64 -6.71 -5.66 -5.38
CA LEU A 64 -6.95 -6.97 -6.01
C LEU A 64 -7.56 -8.01 -5.05
N GLY A 65 -7.77 -7.66 -3.77
CA GLY A 65 -8.33 -8.57 -2.77
C GLY A 65 -7.37 -9.69 -2.34
N LEU A 66 -6.06 -9.41 -2.36
CA LEU A 66 -5.03 -10.37 -2.01
C LEU A 66 -4.54 -10.09 -0.58
N ASP A 67 -4.39 -11.15 0.23
CA ASP A 67 -3.69 -11.05 1.52
C ASP A 67 -2.28 -10.51 1.28
N CYS A 68 -1.64 -9.83 2.25
CA CYS A 68 -0.26 -9.36 2.13
C CYS A 68 0.46 -9.26 3.47
N SER A 69 1.80 -9.32 3.46
CA SER A 69 2.63 -9.07 4.65
C SER A 69 3.82 -8.21 4.29
N VAL A 70 4.06 -7.16 5.09
CA VAL A 70 5.14 -6.19 4.88
C VAL A 70 5.95 -6.05 6.17
N ILE A 71 7.28 -6.07 6.02
CA ILE A 71 8.22 -5.78 7.11
C ILE A 71 8.88 -4.44 6.81
N ALA A 72 8.54 -3.41 7.58
CA ALA A 72 9.15 -2.08 7.44
C ALA A 72 9.35 -1.43 8.82
N GLY A 73 10.39 -0.60 8.93
CA GLY A 73 10.73 0.11 10.16
C GLY A 73 9.66 1.12 10.59
N THR A 74 9.70 1.55 11.86
CA THR A 74 8.86 2.65 12.37
C THR A 74 9.14 3.93 11.59
N GLY A 75 8.11 4.75 11.33
CA GLY A 75 8.23 5.96 10.51
C GLY A 75 8.38 5.73 9.00
N ALA A 76 8.46 4.48 8.53
CA ALA A 76 8.58 4.18 7.10
C ALA A 76 7.33 4.51 6.28
N GLY A 77 6.20 4.84 6.91
CA GLY A 77 4.93 5.11 6.23
C GLY A 77 4.11 3.86 5.93
N LYS A 78 4.12 2.87 6.83
CA LYS A 78 3.33 1.62 6.72
C LYS A 78 1.82 1.84 6.66
N THR A 79 1.34 2.95 7.22
CA THR A 79 -0.09 3.29 7.25
C THR A 79 -0.62 3.59 5.85
N MET A 80 0.19 4.27 5.02
CA MET A 80 -0.27 4.80 3.75
C MET A 80 -0.83 3.74 2.78
N PRO A 81 -0.18 2.58 2.60
CA PRO A 81 -0.75 1.50 1.79
C PRO A 81 -2.15 1.02 2.19
N PHE A 82 -2.53 1.08 3.46
CA PHE A 82 -3.87 0.70 3.91
C PHE A 82 -4.92 1.75 3.53
N VAL A 83 -4.52 3.02 3.44
CA VAL A 83 -5.41 4.15 3.09
C VAL A 83 -5.53 4.31 1.58
N MET A 84 -4.47 4.02 0.80
CA MET A 84 -4.45 4.21 -0.66
C MET A 84 -5.63 3.59 -1.43
N PRO A 85 -6.13 2.37 -1.10
CA PRO A 85 -7.31 1.83 -1.76
C PRO A 85 -8.55 2.74 -1.68
N LEU A 86 -8.71 3.48 -0.58
CA LEU A 86 -9.83 4.40 -0.35
C LEU A 86 -9.78 5.63 -1.26
N PHE A 87 -8.60 5.96 -1.81
CA PHE A 87 -8.45 7.05 -2.77
C PHE A 87 -9.12 6.72 -4.12
N ILE A 88 -9.20 5.43 -4.44
CA ILE A 88 -9.71 4.92 -5.72
C ILE A 88 -11.15 4.44 -5.55
N GLU A 89 -11.40 3.68 -4.49
CA GLU A 89 -12.70 3.05 -4.22
C GLU A 89 -13.31 3.63 -2.94
N ARG A 90 -13.93 4.81 -3.06
CA ARG A 90 -14.47 5.57 -1.92
C ARG A 90 -15.57 4.86 -1.14
N GLU A 91 -16.20 3.83 -1.72
CA GLU A 91 -17.22 3.02 -1.06
C GLU A 91 -16.65 1.85 -0.26
N LYS A 92 -15.34 1.55 -0.40
CA LYS A 92 -14.68 0.52 0.40
C LYS A 92 -14.44 1.00 1.84
N CYS A 93 -14.42 0.05 2.76
CA CYS A 93 -14.03 0.27 4.14
C CYS A 93 -12.77 -0.56 4.43
N VAL A 94 -11.77 0.06 5.07
CA VAL A 94 -10.55 -0.61 5.53
C VAL A 94 -10.56 -0.64 7.06
N LEU A 95 -10.63 -1.83 7.65
CA LEU A 95 -10.51 -2.02 9.09
C LEU A 95 -9.03 -2.23 9.45
N VAL A 96 -8.45 -1.26 10.14
CA VAL A 96 -7.11 -1.36 10.71
C VAL A 96 -7.24 -1.77 12.18
N ILE A 97 -6.54 -2.82 12.58
CA ILE A 97 -6.52 -3.31 13.97
C ILE A 97 -5.12 -3.08 14.52
N SER A 98 -4.99 -2.27 15.57
CA SER A 98 -3.74 -2.02 16.27
C SER A 98 -3.88 -2.40 17.75
N PRO A 99 -2.86 -2.99 18.38
CA PRO A 99 -2.90 -3.26 19.81
C PRO A 99 -2.66 -2.01 20.69
N LEU A 100 -2.40 -0.84 20.08
CA LEU A 100 -2.05 0.40 20.77
C LEU A 100 -3.03 1.53 20.44
N ASN A 101 -3.91 1.87 21.38
CA ASN A 101 -4.92 2.92 21.22
C ASN A 101 -4.32 4.28 20.83
N ALA A 102 -3.20 4.68 21.43
CA ALA A 102 -2.52 5.95 21.10
C ALA A 102 -2.04 6.02 19.64
N LEU A 103 -1.74 4.87 19.04
CA LEU A 103 -1.37 4.79 17.62
C LEU A 103 -2.59 4.83 16.71
N GLU A 104 -3.75 4.36 17.19
CA GLU A 104 -5.02 4.45 16.45
C GLU A 104 -5.52 5.90 16.41
N GLU A 105 -5.44 6.62 17.53
CA GLU A 105 -5.82 8.03 17.63
C GLU A 105 -4.99 8.90 16.69
N ASP A 106 -3.65 8.74 16.70
CA ASP A 106 -2.73 9.45 15.79
C ASP A 106 -3.06 9.16 14.32
N GLN A 107 -3.36 7.90 13.98
CA GLN A 107 -3.74 7.53 12.62
C GLN A 107 -5.10 8.10 12.19
N ALA A 108 -6.07 8.17 13.10
CA ALA A 108 -7.38 8.74 12.84
C ALA A 108 -7.32 10.25 12.60
N GLU A 109 -6.54 10.98 13.42
CA GLU A 109 -6.33 12.43 13.24
C GLU A 109 -5.67 12.74 11.89
N HIS A 110 -4.60 12.03 11.55
CA HIS A 110 -3.88 12.25 10.30
C HIS A 110 -4.65 11.80 9.05
N SER A 111 -5.52 10.80 9.16
CA SER A 111 -6.34 10.33 8.03
C SER A 111 -7.49 11.28 7.72
N THR A 112 -8.05 11.93 8.74
CA THR A 112 -9.11 12.96 8.57
C THR A 112 -8.59 14.18 7.80
N LEU A 113 -7.28 14.45 7.84
CA LEU A 113 -6.66 15.54 7.09
C LEU A 113 -6.49 15.25 5.58
N LEU A 114 -6.68 14.00 5.15
CA LEU A 114 -6.53 13.57 3.75
C LEU A 114 -7.86 13.52 2.98
N GLY A 115 -8.98 13.89 3.62
CA GLY A 115 -10.32 13.92 3.02
C GLY A 115 -11.36 14.61 3.89
#